data_AF-A0A7K4MN93-F1
#
_entry.id   AF-A0A7K4MN93-F1
#
_cell.length_a   1.000
_cell.length_b   1.000
_cell.length_c   1.000
_cell.angle_alpha   90.00
_cell.angle_beta   90.00
_cell.angle_gamma   90.00
#
_symmetry.space_group_name_H-M   'P 1'
#
loop_
_entity.id
_entity.type
_entity.pdbx_description
1 polymer ?
#
loop_
_entity_poly.entity_id
_entity_poly.type
_entity_poly.pdbx_seq_one_letter_code
_entity_poly.pdbx_strand_id
1 'polypeptide(L)'
;MRVRNTVLPIILAISFVFLPAAYAEPSVSIIMEKTTYSYCEKLFYIIEVSEITGKPAIIHIRDEAGKGSSEIPIQITNLQNPIPSLIAFEEEIFPLGKYFIDVEYSGSEFTAEFNLIDSDNICIPVSVKQFLIEWLNDRISDGYLIDAFQKYVDTELIDIPFEINDENIHKIYVPDWVKNVGHWWITKALSDEDFAQVISYLIAENIISLPIEI
;
A
#
# COMPACT_ATOMS: atom_id res chain seq x y z
N MET A 1 57.09 -80.35 -25.42
CA MET A 1 56.54 -79.51 -24.34
C MET A 1 56.11 -78.18 -24.98
N ARG A 2 54.81 -77.96 -25.20
CA ARG A 2 54.28 -76.84 -26.01
C ARG A 2 53.38 -76.00 -25.10
N VAL A 3 53.86 -74.83 -24.68
CA VAL A 3 53.14 -73.94 -23.75
C VAL A 3 52.15 -73.10 -24.57
N ARG A 4 50.87 -73.17 -24.21
CA ARG A 4 49.78 -72.44 -24.89
C ARG A 4 49.45 -71.21 -24.04
N ASN A 5 49.86 -70.02 -24.48
CA ASN A 5 49.48 -68.76 -23.85
C ASN A 5 48.01 -68.44 -24.14
N THR A 6 47.19 -68.39 -23.09
CA THR A 6 45.82 -67.89 -23.13
C THR A 6 45.81 -66.40 -22.76
N VAL A 7 45.39 -65.55 -23.70
CA VAL A 7 45.16 -64.11 -23.46
C VAL A 7 43.69 -63.92 -23.10
N LEU A 8 43.42 -63.41 -21.90
CA LEU A 8 42.07 -63.10 -21.41
C LEU A 8 41.73 -61.63 -21.75
N PRO A 9 40.63 -61.31 -22.42
CA PRO A 9 40.25 -59.92 -22.67
C PRO A 9 39.61 -59.33 -21.41
N ILE A 10 40.14 -58.19 -20.94
CA ILE A 10 39.53 -57.40 -19.86
C ILE A 10 38.46 -56.52 -20.51
N ILE A 11 37.19 -56.81 -20.26
CA ILE A 11 36.06 -55.96 -20.67
C ILE A 11 35.90 -54.87 -19.59
N LEU A 12 36.27 -53.63 -19.92
CA LEU A 12 36.06 -52.47 -19.07
C LEU A 12 34.61 -51.98 -19.26
N ALA A 13 33.72 -52.35 -18.35
CA ALA A 13 32.36 -51.83 -18.32
C ALA A 13 32.37 -50.38 -17.80
N ILE A 14 32.20 -49.40 -18.69
CA ILE A 14 32.02 -48.01 -18.31
C ILE A 14 30.57 -47.86 -17.81
N SER A 15 30.37 -47.90 -16.50
CA SER A 15 29.10 -47.58 -15.87
C SER A 15 28.84 -46.07 -16.00
N PHE A 16 27.98 -45.70 -16.95
CA PHE A 16 27.45 -44.35 -17.05
C PHE A 16 26.51 -44.10 -15.86
N VAL A 17 27.01 -43.38 -14.85
CA VAL A 17 26.17 -42.90 -13.75
C VAL A 17 25.31 -41.77 -14.30
N PHE A 18 24.05 -42.06 -14.58
CA PHE A 18 23.04 -41.02 -14.83
C PHE A 18 22.79 -40.29 -13.51
N LEU A 19 23.41 -39.13 -13.33
CA LEU A 19 23.01 -38.22 -12.26
C LEU A 19 21.70 -37.55 -12.70
N PRO A 20 20.62 -37.62 -11.90
CA PRO A 20 19.44 -36.82 -12.17
C PRO A 20 19.84 -35.33 -12.12
N ALA A 21 19.42 -34.56 -13.11
CA ALA A 21 19.58 -33.11 -13.10
C ALA A 21 18.77 -32.55 -11.92
N ALA A 22 19.46 -32.09 -10.87
CA ALA A 22 18.84 -31.30 -9.81
C ALA A 22 18.65 -29.88 -10.35
N TYR A 23 17.41 -29.52 -10.69
CA TYR A 23 17.05 -28.12 -10.92
C TYR A 23 16.98 -27.43 -9.55
N ALA A 24 17.62 -26.28 -9.42
CA ALA A 24 17.50 -25.47 -8.21
C ALA A 24 16.08 -24.94 -8.10
N GLU A 25 15.47 -24.98 -6.92
CA GLU A 25 14.20 -24.30 -6.69
C GLU A 25 14.39 -22.78 -6.86
N PRO A 26 13.41 -22.07 -7.45
CA PRO A 26 13.48 -20.63 -7.56
C PRO A 26 13.57 -19.99 -6.17
N SER A 27 14.64 -19.25 -5.90
CA SER A 27 14.70 -18.41 -4.71
C SER A 27 13.91 -17.13 -4.92
N VAL A 28 13.14 -16.72 -3.92
CA VAL A 28 12.49 -15.41 -3.83
C VAL A 28 13.07 -14.64 -2.65
N SER A 29 13.23 -13.34 -2.80
CA SER A 29 13.57 -12.40 -1.73
C SER A 29 12.59 -11.25 -1.73
N ILE A 30 12.12 -10.87 -0.54
CA ILE A 30 11.20 -9.75 -0.33
C ILE A 30 12.02 -8.60 0.25
N ILE A 31 12.28 -7.59 -0.56
CA ILE A 31 13.18 -6.48 -0.21
C ILE A 31 12.34 -5.26 0.13
N MET A 32 12.53 -4.72 1.33
CA MET A 32 11.92 -3.47 1.78
C MET A 32 13.02 -2.45 2.10
N GLU A 33 12.78 -1.17 1.82
CA GLU A 33 13.70 -0.08 2.21
C GLU A 33 13.70 0.11 3.73
N LYS A 34 12.58 -0.20 4.40
CA LYS A 34 12.41 -0.15 5.84
C LYS A 34 11.42 -1.21 6.34
N THR A 35 11.53 -1.56 7.61
CA THR A 35 10.68 -2.57 8.27
C THR A 35 9.79 -1.97 9.36
N THR A 36 9.78 -0.65 9.50
CA THR A 36 8.89 0.07 10.40
C THR A 36 8.17 1.12 9.58
N TYR A 37 6.84 1.05 9.61
CA TYR A 37 5.94 1.98 8.96
C TYR A 37 5.05 2.62 10.02
N SER A 38 4.55 3.80 9.72
CA SER A 38 3.50 4.44 10.51
C SER A 38 2.26 4.71 9.65
N TYR A 39 1.21 5.22 10.30
CA TYR A 39 0.03 5.68 9.57
C TYR A 39 0.40 6.70 8.50
N CYS A 40 -0.45 6.78 7.48
CA CYS A 40 -0.31 7.59 6.28
C CYS A 40 0.78 7.11 5.30
N GLU A 41 1.62 6.17 5.70
CA GLU A 41 2.61 5.57 4.82
C GLU A 41 2.03 4.43 3.99
N LYS A 42 2.65 4.16 2.84
CA LYS A 42 2.29 3.03 1.98
C LYS A 42 3.33 1.95 2.07
N LEU A 43 2.88 0.71 2.18
CA LEU A 43 3.76 -0.43 2.03
C LEU A 43 4.35 -0.44 0.61
N PHE A 44 5.67 -0.62 0.54
CA PHE A 44 6.40 -0.81 -0.70
C PHE A 44 7.49 -1.87 -0.49
N TYR A 45 7.51 -2.86 -1.37
CA TYR A 45 8.54 -3.90 -1.38
C TYR A 45 8.80 -4.36 -2.80
N ILE A 46 9.95 -4.97 -3.00
CA ILE A 46 10.36 -5.58 -4.27
C ILE A 46 10.36 -7.09 -4.08
N ILE A 47 9.66 -7.80 -4.94
CA ILE A 47 9.83 -9.25 -5.09
C ILE A 47 10.97 -9.47 -6.07
N GLU A 48 12.09 -9.95 -5.54
CA GLU A 48 13.23 -10.40 -6.33
C GLU A 48 13.16 -11.92 -6.51
N VAL A 49 13.24 -12.40 -7.75
CA VAL A 49 13.24 -13.82 -8.11
C VAL A 49 14.52 -14.18 -8.83
N SER A 50 15.00 -15.40 -8.63
CA SER A 50 16.18 -15.95 -9.36
C SER A 50 15.88 -16.26 -10.83
N GLU A 51 14.63 -16.58 -11.16
CA GLU A 51 14.19 -16.87 -12.53
C GLU A 51 12.70 -16.54 -12.73
N ILE A 52 12.32 -16.32 -14.00
CA ILE A 52 10.94 -16.01 -14.39
C ILE A 52 10.29 -17.29 -14.94
N THR A 53 9.32 -17.81 -14.22
CA THR A 53 8.61 -19.07 -14.57
C THR A 53 7.37 -18.86 -15.45
N GLY A 54 6.93 -17.61 -15.63
CA GLY A 54 5.70 -17.25 -16.33
C GLY A 54 4.41 -17.46 -15.52
N LYS A 55 4.51 -17.98 -14.29
CA LYS A 55 3.39 -18.04 -13.35
C LYS A 55 3.32 -16.76 -12.50
N PRO A 56 2.14 -16.40 -11.96
CA PRO A 56 2.06 -15.35 -10.95
C PRO A 56 2.66 -15.82 -9.62
N ALA A 57 3.15 -14.87 -8.83
CA ALA A 57 3.33 -15.04 -7.39
C ALA A 57 1.99 -14.77 -6.69
N ILE A 58 1.68 -15.53 -5.66
CA ILE A 58 0.50 -15.31 -4.81
C ILE A 58 0.98 -14.67 -3.52
N ILE A 59 0.45 -13.50 -3.21
CA ILE A 59 0.83 -12.73 -2.04
C ILE A 59 -0.29 -12.78 -1.01
N HIS A 60 0.09 -12.94 0.26
CA HIS A 60 -0.79 -12.78 1.41
C HIS A 60 -0.14 -11.82 2.42
N ILE A 61 -0.86 -10.76 2.81
CA ILE A 61 -0.40 -9.83 3.86
C ILE A 61 -1.26 -10.05 5.08
N ARG A 62 -0.67 -10.41 6.21
CA ARG A 62 -1.38 -10.74 7.45
C ARG A 62 -0.75 -10.11 8.68
N ASP A 63 -1.57 -9.91 9.70
CA ASP A 63 -1.13 -9.56 11.04
C ASP A 63 -0.59 -10.80 11.80
N GLU A 64 -0.12 -10.59 13.03
CA GLU A 64 0.36 -11.65 13.91
C GLU A 64 -0.70 -12.69 14.31
N ALA A 65 -1.99 -12.31 14.28
CA ALA A 65 -3.10 -13.24 14.50
C ALA A 65 -3.46 -14.06 13.24
N GLY A 66 -2.82 -13.78 12.09
CA GLY A 66 -3.10 -14.41 10.82
C GLY A 66 -4.30 -13.84 10.07
N LYS A 67 -4.90 -12.74 10.57
CA LYS A 67 -5.93 -12.00 9.84
C LYS A 67 -5.25 -11.13 8.80
N GLY A 68 -5.72 -11.19 7.57
CA GLY A 68 -5.00 -10.57 6.47
C GLY A 68 -5.84 -10.32 5.23
N SER A 69 -5.15 -9.99 4.15
CA SER A 69 -5.72 -9.80 2.83
C SER A 69 -6.33 -11.09 2.29
N SER A 70 -7.11 -10.98 1.21
CA SER A 70 -7.28 -12.12 0.31
C SER A 70 -5.97 -12.42 -0.43
N GLU A 71 -5.92 -13.51 -1.21
CA GLU A 71 -4.81 -13.77 -2.12
C GLU A 71 -4.67 -12.65 -3.16
N ILE A 72 -3.46 -12.13 -3.33
CA ILE A 72 -3.14 -11.08 -4.30
C ILE A 72 -2.21 -11.68 -5.37
N PRO A 73 -2.75 -12.08 -6.53
CA PRO A 73 -1.93 -12.63 -7.61
C PRO A 73 -1.17 -11.51 -8.34
N ILE A 74 0.15 -11.59 -8.36
CA ILE A 74 1.04 -10.66 -9.06
C ILE A 74 1.79 -11.38 -10.17
N GLN A 75 1.71 -10.85 -11.39
CA GLN A 75 2.48 -11.39 -12.51
C GLN A 75 3.96 -11.03 -12.38
N ILE A 76 4.81 -12.05 -12.34
CA ILE A 76 6.26 -11.90 -12.31
C ILE A 76 6.77 -11.80 -13.74
N THR A 77 7.20 -10.60 -14.12
CA THR A 77 7.64 -10.30 -15.49
C THR A 77 9.12 -9.92 -15.58
N ASN A 78 9.73 -9.59 -14.45
CA ASN A 78 11.13 -9.23 -14.32
C ASN A 78 11.76 -10.00 -13.16
N LEU A 79 13.10 -9.95 -13.05
CA LEU A 79 13.79 -10.49 -11.86
C LEU A 79 13.48 -9.67 -10.61
N GLN A 80 13.24 -8.36 -10.76
CA GLN A 80 12.81 -7.48 -9.67
C GLN A 80 11.45 -6.88 -10.03
N ASN A 81 10.47 -7.06 -9.15
CA ASN A 81 9.09 -6.63 -9.38
C ASN A 81 8.69 -5.70 -8.21
N PRO A 82 8.73 -4.38 -8.40
CA PRO A 82 8.29 -3.42 -7.39
C PRO A 82 6.78 -3.50 -7.17
N ILE A 83 6.37 -3.65 -5.91
CA ILE A 83 4.98 -3.81 -5.49
C ILE A 83 4.58 -2.64 -4.58
N PRO A 84 3.99 -1.57 -5.14
CA PRO A 84 3.42 -0.49 -4.34
C PRO A 84 2.02 -0.84 -3.84
N SER A 85 1.75 -0.59 -2.55
CA SER A 85 0.38 -0.64 -2.02
C SER A 85 -0.49 0.45 -2.64
N LEU A 86 -1.75 0.12 -2.92
CA LEU A 86 -2.75 1.08 -3.40
C LEU A 86 -3.19 2.03 -2.28
N ILE A 87 -3.28 1.51 -1.05
CA ILE A 87 -3.77 2.21 0.13
C ILE A 87 -2.64 2.45 1.14
N ALA A 88 -2.77 3.53 1.90
CA ALA A 88 -1.89 3.81 3.03
C ALA A 88 -2.35 3.02 4.27
N PHE A 89 -1.49 2.95 5.27
CA PHE A 89 -1.88 2.49 6.60
C PHE A 89 -2.74 3.58 7.26
N GLU A 90 -3.95 3.22 7.63
CA GLU A 90 -4.93 4.09 8.30
C GLU A 90 -5.43 3.35 9.54
N GLU A 91 -5.54 4.07 10.66
CA GLU A 91 -5.89 3.50 11.97
C GLU A 91 -7.21 2.73 11.94
N GLU A 92 -8.22 3.23 11.21
CA GLU A 92 -9.53 2.60 11.09
C GLU A 92 -9.48 1.22 10.43
N ILE A 93 -8.46 0.95 9.61
CA ILE A 93 -8.34 -0.25 8.77
C ILE A 93 -7.25 -1.19 9.29
N PHE A 94 -6.13 -0.64 9.77
CA PHE A 94 -4.92 -1.37 10.10
C PHE A 94 -4.55 -1.19 11.57
N PRO A 95 -4.79 -2.19 12.44
CA PRO A 95 -4.33 -2.12 13.81
C PRO A 95 -2.80 -2.09 13.90
N LEU A 96 -2.27 -1.41 14.90
CA LEU A 96 -0.83 -1.41 15.19
C LEU A 96 -0.31 -2.82 15.49
N GLY A 97 0.95 -3.06 15.14
CA GLY A 97 1.64 -4.30 15.48
C GLY A 97 2.49 -4.87 14.35
N LYS A 98 2.82 -6.14 14.49
CA LYS A 98 3.66 -6.87 13.52
C LYS A 98 2.81 -7.45 12.40
N TYR A 99 3.33 -7.30 11.18
CA TYR A 99 2.75 -7.81 9.94
C TYR A 99 3.76 -8.66 9.18
N PHE A 100 3.21 -9.52 8.31
CA PHE A 100 3.96 -10.44 7.47
C PHE A 100 3.51 -10.30 6.01
N ILE A 101 4.48 -10.36 5.11
CA ILE A 101 4.27 -10.49 3.67
C ILE A 101 4.69 -11.91 3.31
N ASP A 102 3.72 -12.76 3.01
CA ASP A 102 3.96 -14.10 2.50
C ASP A 102 3.87 -14.08 0.98
N VAL A 103 4.86 -14.68 0.31
CA VAL A 103 4.93 -14.79 -1.14
C VAL A 103 5.10 -16.26 -1.51
N GLU A 104 4.08 -16.82 -2.14
CA GLU A 104 4.16 -18.13 -2.79
C GLU A 104 4.57 -17.94 -4.26
N TYR A 105 5.66 -18.57 -4.67
CA TYR A 105 6.10 -18.55 -6.05
C TYR A 105 6.71 -19.89 -6.44
N SER A 106 6.24 -20.46 -7.54
CA SER A 106 6.72 -21.74 -8.06
C SER A 106 6.68 -22.92 -7.06
N GLY A 107 5.75 -22.88 -6.10
CA GLY A 107 5.55 -23.94 -5.10
C GLY A 107 6.40 -23.78 -3.83
N SER A 108 7.20 -22.72 -3.73
CA SER A 108 7.95 -22.37 -2.53
C SER A 108 7.34 -21.11 -1.90
N GLU A 109 7.35 -21.04 -0.57
CA GLU A 109 6.78 -19.95 0.23
C GLU A 109 7.90 -19.19 0.95
N PHE A 110 7.83 -17.86 0.93
CA PHE A 110 8.80 -16.97 1.54
C PHE A 110 8.08 -15.88 2.32
N THR A 111 8.61 -15.52 3.49
CA THR A 111 7.99 -14.52 4.37
C THR A 111 8.99 -13.42 4.73
N ALA A 112 8.52 -12.18 4.75
CA ALA A 112 9.20 -11.06 5.38
C ALA A 112 8.28 -10.38 6.40
N GLU A 113 8.85 -9.71 7.41
CA GLU A 113 8.09 -9.04 8.46
C GLU A 113 8.35 -7.52 8.49
N PHE A 114 7.34 -6.77 8.89
CA PHE A 114 7.43 -5.35 9.20
C PHE A 114 6.53 -5.00 10.40
N ASN A 115 6.72 -3.83 10.99
CA ASN A 115 5.92 -3.32 12.10
C ASN A 115 5.19 -2.05 11.67
N LEU A 116 3.92 -1.96 12.03
CA LEU A 116 3.13 -0.74 11.97
C LEU A 116 3.07 -0.14 13.38
N ILE A 117 3.59 1.08 13.52
CA ILE A 117 3.61 1.82 14.79
C ILE A 117 2.84 3.12 14.64
N ASP A 118 2.37 3.64 15.77
CA ASP A 118 1.94 5.03 15.82
C ASP A 118 3.19 5.91 15.97
N SER A 119 3.31 6.91 15.09
CA SER A 119 4.42 7.87 15.10
C SER A 119 3.91 9.31 15.03
N ASP A 120 2.64 9.54 15.35
CA ASP A 120 1.96 10.83 15.23
C ASP A 120 2.03 11.40 13.80
N ASN A 121 2.12 10.52 12.80
CA ASN A 121 2.04 10.92 11.41
C ASN A 121 0.59 11.28 11.09
N ILE A 122 0.37 12.53 10.70
CA ILE A 122 -0.96 13.05 10.43
C ILE A 122 -1.13 13.20 8.91
N CYS A 123 -2.21 12.65 8.38
CA CYS A 123 -2.64 12.84 6.99
C CYS A 123 -4.16 12.91 6.94
N ILE A 124 -4.68 13.23 5.75
CA ILE A 124 -6.11 13.30 5.56
C ILE A 124 -6.63 11.89 5.26
N PRO A 125 -7.54 11.32 6.07
CA PRO A 125 -8.01 9.94 5.87
C PRO A 125 -8.67 9.73 4.50
N VAL A 126 -8.62 8.50 3.98
CA VAL A 126 -9.23 8.19 2.68
C VAL A 126 -10.75 8.34 2.71
N SER A 127 -11.39 8.19 3.87
CA SER A 127 -12.82 8.46 4.05
C SER A 127 -13.18 9.90 3.68
N VAL A 128 -12.37 10.89 4.07
CA VAL A 128 -12.53 12.31 3.74
C VAL A 128 -12.46 12.55 2.23
N LYS A 129 -11.59 11.81 1.54
CA LYS A 129 -11.49 11.87 0.09
C LYS A 129 -12.81 11.51 -0.61
N GLN A 130 -13.59 10.59 -0.03
CA GLN A 130 -14.91 10.25 -0.56
C GLN A 130 -15.89 11.42 -0.42
N PHE A 131 -15.95 12.07 0.75
CA PHE A 131 -16.79 13.26 0.95
C PHE A 131 -16.44 14.36 -0.05
N LEU A 132 -15.15 14.61 -0.27
CA LEU A 132 -14.72 15.58 -1.26
C LEU A 132 -15.17 15.21 -2.68
N ILE A 133 -15.08 13.95 -3.08
CA ILE A 133 -15.56 13.50 -4.40
C ILE A 133 -17.07 13.74 -4.53
N GLU A 134 -17.86 13.45 -3.50
CA GLU A 134 -19.30 13.72 -3.53
C GLU A 134 -19.60 15.23 -3.61
N TRP A 135 -18.83 16.07 -2.91
CA TRP A 135 -18.95 17.54 -2.96
C TRP A 135 -18.57 18.11 -4.34
N LEU A 136 -17.47 17.64 -4.94
CA LEU A 136 -17.04 18.04 -6.28
C LEU A 136 -18.08 17.70 -7.36
N ASN A 137 -18.89 16.66 -7.12
CA ASN A 137 -19.98 16.24 -7.99
C ASN A 137 -21.34 16.84 -7.61
N ASP A 138 -21.36 17.86 -6.74
CA ASP A 138 -22.56 18.56 -6.29
C ASP A 138 -23.62 17.65 -5.62
N ARG A 139 -23.18 16.53 -5.02
CA ARG A 139 -24.08 15.58 -4.33
C ARG A 139 -24.25 15.87 -2.85
N ILE A 140 -23.32 16.61 -2.25
CA ILE A 140 -23.42 17.11 -0.87
C ILE A 140 -23.10 18.62 -0.86
N SER A 141 -23.67 19.37 0.09
CA SER A 141 -23.41 20.81 0.23
C SER A 141 -22.08 21.09 0.92
N ASP A 142 -21.59 22.32 0.77
CA ASP A 142 -20.37 22.84 1.39
C ASP A 142 -20.25 22.47 2.87
N GLY A 143 -21.28 22.72 3.67
CA GLY A 143 -21.21 22.41 5.09
C GLY A 143 -21.09 20.93 5.43
N TYR A 144 -21.58 20.00 4.59
CA TYR A 144 -21.32 18.57 4.81
C TYR A 144 -19.87 18.19 4.53
N LEU A 145 -19.21 18.86 3.58
CA LEU A 145 -17.78 18.69 3.37
C LEU A 145 -16.98 19.23 4.57
N ILE A 146 -17.30 20.45 5.03
CA ILE A 146 -16.59 21.06 6.16
C ILE A 146 -16.86 20.28 7.46
N ASP A 147 -18.07 19.76 7.66
CA ASP A 147 -18.40 18.84 8.77
C ASP A 147 -17.57 17.55 8.70
N ALA A 148 -17.37 16.99 7.51
CA ALA A 148 -16.50 15.83 7.34
C ALA A 148 -15.03 16.16 7.67
N PHE A 149 -14.53 17.34 7.27
CA PHE A 149 -13.20 17.78 7.69
C PHE A 149 -13.11 17.91 9.21
N GLN A 150 -14.09 18.55 9.87
CA GLN A 150 -14.09 18.74 11.31
C GLN A 150 -14.15 17.42 12.10
N LYS A 151 -14.85 16.40 11.58
CA LYS A 151 -15.03 15.12 12.28
C LYS A 151 -13.89 14.13 12.08
N TYR A 152 -13.27 14.14 10.90
CA TYR A 152 -12.37 13.07 10.49
C TYR A 152 -10.94 13.53 10.21
N VAL A 153 -10.70 14.83 10.04
CA VAL A 153 -9.34 15.36 9.90
C VAL A 153 -8.85 15.81 11.27
N ASP A 154 -7.61 15.46 11.58
CA ASP A 154 -6.97 15.91 12.82
C ASP A 154 -6.92 17.45 12.88
N THR A 155 -7.21 18.00 14.05
CA THR A 155 -7.21 19.44 14.30
C THR A 155 -5.83 20.07 14.14
N GLU A 156 -4.74 19.29 14.23
CA GLU A 156 -3.38 19.76 13.95
C GLU A 156 -3.16 20.04 12.46
N LEU A 157 -3.93 19.42 11.55
CA LEU A 157 -3.89 19.71 10.11
C LEU A 157 -4.89 20.80 9.72
N ILE A 158 -6.16 20.64 10.11
CA ILE A 158 -7.24 21.56 9.74
C ILE A 158 -8.05 21.91 10.99
N ASP A 159 -7.86 23.14 11.47
CA ASP A 159 -8.63 23.71 12.58
C ASP A 159 -9.84 24.50 12.04
N ILE A 160 -11.05 24.06 12.39
CA ILE A 160 -12.31 24.73 12.02
C ILE A 160 -12.87 25.39 13.30
N PRO A 161 -12.76 26.72 13.46
CA PRO A 161 -12.97 27.41 14.72
C PRO A 161 -14.46 27.68 15.04
N PHE A 162 -15.37 26.92 14.45
CA PHE A 162 -16.82 27.06 14.65
C PHE A 162 -17.50 25.70 14.67
N GLU A 163 -18.57 25.58 15.46
CA GLU A 163 -19.35 24.34 15.54
C GLU A 163 -20.30 24.21 14.34
N ILE A 164 -20.42 22.99 13.81
CA ILE A 164 -21.35 22.65 12.73
C ILE A 164 -22.48 21.79 13.29
N ASN A 165 -23.72 22.17 12.99
CA ASN A 165 -24.94 21.50 13.43
C ASN A 165 -26.06 21.63 12.39
N ASP A 166 -27.19 20.98 12.64
CA ASP A 166 -28.34 20.94 11.73
C ASP A 166 -28.89 22.33 11.36
N GLU A 167 -28.69 23.35 12.20
CA GLU A 167 -29.19 24.71 11.97
C GLU A 167 -28.29 25.53 11.03
N ASN A 168 -26.99 25.23 10.99
CA ASN A 168 -25.99 26.02 10.27
C ASN A 168 -25.27 25.27 9.14
N ILE A 169 -25.41 23.94 9.05
CA ILE A 169 -24.74 23.11 8.04
C ILE A 169 -25.07 23.51 6.60
N HIS A 170 -26.24 24.10 6.36
CA HIS A 170 -26.63 24.60 5.04
C HIS A 170 -26.28 26.07 4.81
N LYS A 171 -25.75 26.76 5.82
CA LYS A 171 -25.35 28.16 5.74
C LYS A 171 -23.89 28.30 5.29
N ILE A 172 -23.02 27.35 5.65
CA ILE A 172 -21.60 27.36 5.30
C ILE A 172 -21.42 27.53 3.80
N TYR A 173 -20.52 28.43 3.41
CA TYR A 173 -20.21 28.72 2.02
C TYR A 173 -18.74 28.40 1.71
N VAL A 174 -18.51 27.67 0.61
CA VAL A 174 -17.21 27.42 0.02
C VAL A 174 -17.26 27.94 -1.42
N PRO A 175 -16.41 28.91 -1.82
CA PRO A 175 -16.42 29.42 -3.18
C PRO A 175 -16.14 28.33 -4.23
N ASP A 176 -16.86 28.37 -5.36
CA ASP A 176 -16.76 27.35 -6.41
C ASP A 176 -15.33 27.12 -6.92
N TRP A 177 -14.48 28.15 -6.95
CA TRP A 177 -13.11 28.03 -7.42
C TRP A 177 -12.27 27.09 -6.54
N VAL A 178 -12.64 26.89 -5.28
CA VAL A 178 -11.97 25.97 -4.33
C VAL A 178 -12.11 24.51 -4.79
N LYS A 179 -13.11 24.18 -5.62
CA LYS A 179 -13.23 22.86 -6.25
C LYS A 179 -11.98 22.49 -7.05
N ASN A 180 -11.27 23.46 -7.63
CA ASN A 180 -10.00 23.20 -8.32
C ASN A 180 -8.91 22.69 -7.37
N VAL A 181 -8.84 23.23 -6.15
CA VAL A 181 -7.93 22.77 -5.10
C VAL A 181 -8.27 21.32 -4.73
N GLY A 182 -9.57 21.02 -4.57
CA GLY A 182 -10.05 19.66 -4.36
C GLY A 182 -9.65 18.70 -5.50
N HIS A 183 -9.81 19.13 -6.76
CA HIS A 183 -9.38 18.34 -7.91
C HIS A 183 -7.87 18.04 -7.91
N TRP A 184 -7.03 19.03 -7.58
CA TRP A 184 -5.58 18.82 -7.50
C TRP A 184 -5.19 17.84 -6.40
N TRP A 185 -5.85 17.90 -5.25
CA TRP A 185 -5.59 16.95 -4.18
C TRP A 185 -6.07 15.53 -4.53
N ILE A 186 -7.28 15.34 -5.09
CA ILE A 186 -7.73 13.98 -5.44
C ILE A 186 -6.86 13.33 -6.53
N THR A 187 -6.33 14.14 -7.45
CA THR A 187 -5.43 13.71 -8.53
C THR A 187 -3.97 13.59 -8.09
N LYS A 188 -3.66 13.83 -6.80
CA LYS A 188 -2.31 13.82 -6.22
C LYS A 188 -1.34 14.84 -6.82
N ALA A 189 -1.88 15.90 -7.45
CA ALA A 189 -1.09 17.06 -7.85
C ALA A 189 -0.75 17.97 -6.65
N LEU A 190 -1.47 17.80 -5.54
CA LEU A 190 -1.27 18.49 -4.28
C LEU A 190 -1.15 17.46 -3.15
N SER A 191 -0.21 17.66 -2.22
CA SER A 191 -0.04 16.76 -1.06
C SER A 191 -1.13 17.00 -0.01
N ASP A 192 -1.28 16.07 0.94
CA ASP A 192 -2.23 16.24 2.05
C ASP A 192 -1.88 17.46 2.91
N GLU A 193 -0.60 17.66 3.20
CA GLU A 193 -0.05 18.82 3.92
C GLU A 193 -0.39 20.14 3.21
N ASP A 194 -0.09 20.22 1.90
CA ASP A 194 -0.38 21.42 1.11
C ASP A 194 -1.90 21.68 1.04
N PHE A 195 -2.71 20.62 0.96
CA PHE A 195 -4.16 20.73 0.87
C PHE A 195 -4.72 21.27 2.18
N ALA A 196 -4.32 20.67 3.29
CA ALA A 196 -4.67 21.12 4.63
C ALA A 196 -4.28 22.59 4.82
N GLN A 197 -3.06 22.98 4.44
CA GLN A 197 -2.61 24.37 4.54
C GLN A 197 -3.49 25.34 3.72
N VAL A 198 -3.88 24.97 2.50
CA VAL A 198 -4.79 25.79 1.70
C VAL A 198 -6.16 25.90 2.38
N ILE A 199 -6.76 24.80 2.82
CA ILE A 199 -8.08 24.83 3.49
C ILE A 199 -8.02 25.67 4.77
N SER A 200 -7.01 25.46 5.62
CA SER A 200 -6.77 26.22 6.84
C SER A 200 -6.61 27.72 6.57
N TYR A 201 -5.89 28.10 5.50
CA TYR A 201 -5.80 29.49 5.07
C TYR A 201 -7.16 30.08 4.68
N LEU A 202 -7.98 29.33 3.92
CA LEU A 202 -9.31 29.81 3.50
C LEU A 202 -10.27 29.99 4.67
N ILE A 203 -10.17 29.15 5.70
CA ILE A 203 -10.94 29.30 6.94
C ILE A 203 -10.46 30.54 7.71
N ALA A 204 -9.14 30.70 7.88
CA ALA A 204 -8.55 31.83 8.59
C ALA A 204 -8.91 33.20 7.97
N GLU A 205 -8.93 33.27 6.64
CA GLU A 205 -9.30 34.48 5.90
C GLU A 205 -10.83 34.68 5.76
N ASN A 206 -11.65 33.85 6.42
CA ASN A 206 -13.11 33.86 6.33
C ASN A 206 -13.63 33.74 4.89
N ILE A 207 -12.89 33.03 4.04
CA ILE A 207 -13.32 32.67 2.68
C ILE A 207 -14.23 31.44 2.75
N ILE A 208 -13.88 30.48 3.60
CA ILE A 208 -14.76 29.39 4.06
C ILE A 208 -15.26 29.77 5.44
N SER A 209 -16.54 30.13 5.55
CA SER A 209 -17.11 30.55 6.83
C SER A 209 -18.62 30.35 6.85
N LEU A 210 -19.20 30.53 8.03
CA LEU A 210 -20.62 30.87 8.12
C LEU A 210 -20.83 32.27 7.51
N PRO A 211 -21.90 32.48 6.74
CA PRO A 211 -22.26 33.79 6.24
C PRO A 211 -22.52 34.70 7.44
N ILE A 212 -21.90 35.87 7.40
CA ILE A 212 -22.10 36.91 8.42
C ILE A 212 -23.58 37.31 8.33
N GLU A 213 -24.34 37.10 9.41
CA GLU A 213 -25.67 37.71 9.54
C GLU A 213 -25.46 39.23 9.68
N ILE A 214 -25.73 39.98 8.60
CA ILE A 214 -25.64 41.45 8.55
C ILE A 214 -26.98 42.05 8.99
#